data_AF-A0A4E0QVK0-F1
#
_entry.id   AF-A0A4E0QVK0-F1
#
_cell.length_a   1.000
_cell.length_b   1.000
_cell.length_c   1.000
_cell.angle_alpha   90.00
_cell.angle_beta   90.00
_cell.angle_gamma   90.00
#
_symmetry.space_group_name_H-M   'P 1'
#
loop_
_entity.id
_entity.type
_entity.pdbx_description
1 polymer ?
#
loop_
_entity_poly.entity_id
_entity_poly.type
_entity_poly.pdbx_seq_one_letter_code
_entity_poly.pdbx_strand_id
1 'polypeptide(L)'
;MKADNNSHYLIYRVLGISNNEGSLIDEYQNTGRFLYKYAGSFLEEAASLCLFFANSKGGKTTVENTEGKKPKTFEIYFLNGNDAVELKWRDATTDGDHIIKEHTRVKVIKGHGYKPIRVMFYYPQREQAIKIQEILKTIYSGVDGEYYAGDEAWNYLTKISGYDLKLILTEIAERRDNENN
;
A
#
# COMPACT_ATOMS: atom_id res chain seq x y z
N MET A 1 -3.26 -11.24 -24.84
CA MET A 1 -3.96 -10.10 -25.47
C MET A 1 -4.20 -10.26 -26.96
N LYS A 2 -3.20 -10.19 -27.86
CA LYS A 2 -3.48 -10.32 -29.32
C LYS A 2 -4.05 -11.68 -29.75
N ALA A 3 -3.83 -12.72 -28.95
CA ALA A 3 -4.38 -14.06 -29.17
C ALA A 3 -5.63 -14.36 -28.32
N ASP A 4 -6.12 -13.38 -27.55
CA ASP A 4 -7.24 -13.60 -26.64
C ASP A 4 -8.56 -13.55 -27.42
N ASN A 5 -9.59 -14.21 -26.89
CA ASN A 5 -10.93 -14.14 -27.46
C ASN A 5 -11.59 -12.79 -27.14
N ASN A 6 -11.78 -11.97 -28.17
CA ASN A 6 -12.38 -10.63 -28.06
C ASN A 6 -13.90 -10.61 -28.31
N SER A 7 -14.60 -11.75 -28.21
CA SER A 7 -16.06 -11.82 -28.42
C SER A 7 -16.85 -10.86 -27.51
N HIS A 8 -16.30 -10.55 -26.33
CA HIS A 8 -16.87 -9.60 -25.37
C HIS A 8 -16.90 -8.15 -25.87
N TYR A 9 -16.14 -7.79 -26.91
CA TYR A 9 -16.17 -6.45 -27.52
C TYR A 9 -17.50 -6.12 -28.21
N LEU A 10 -18.38 -7.12 -28.38
CA LEU A 10 -19.78 -6.84 -28.69
C LEU A 10 -20.38 -5.84 -27.70
N ILE A 11 -20.12 -6.00 -26.40
CA ILE A 11 -20.66 -5.11 -25.36
C ILE A 11 -20.02 -3.72 -25.46
N TYR A 12 -18.73 -3.62 -25.73
CA TYR A 12 -18.05 -2.33 -25.93
C TYR A 12 -18.68 -1.56 -27.10
N ARG A 13 -18.96 -2.25 -28.21
CA ARG A 13 -19.63 -1.63 -29.37
C ARG A 13 -21.07 -1.21 -29.08
N VAL A 14 -21.82 -1.98 -28.28
CA VAL A 14 -23.16 -1.55 -27.81
C VAL A 14 -23.08 -0.24 -27.02
N LEU A 15 -21.98 -0.02 -26.29
CA LEU A 15 -21.71 1.22 -25.54
C LEU A 15 -21.07 2.34 -26.41
N GLY A 16 -20.93 2.13 -27.72
CA GLY A 16 -20.36 3.12 -28.65
C GLY A 16 -18.82 3.13 -28.71
N ILE A 17 -18.15 2.15 -28.10
CA ILE A 17 -16.68 2.02 -28.12
C ILE A 17 -16.26 1.10 -29.27
N SER A 18 -15.35 1.58 -30.11
CA SER A 18 -14.84 0.79 -31.24
C SER A 18 -13.95 -0.37 -30.77
N ASN A 19 -13.72 -1.37 -31.63
CA ASN A 19 -12.82 -2.48 -31.31
C ASN A 19 -11.38 -2.01 -31.03
N ASN A 20 -10.92 -0.96 -31.72
CA ASN A 20 -9.57 -0.41 -31.52
C ASN A 20 -9.46 0.27 -30.16
N GLU A 21 -10.45 1.09 -29.79
CA GLU A 21 -10.51 1.73 -28.47
C GLU A 21 -10.63 0.68 -27.37
N GLY A 22 -11.47 -0.34 -27.54
CA GLY A 22 -11.59 -1.46 -26.61
C GLY A 22 -10.25 -2.18 -26.37
N SER A 23 -9.50 -2.45 -27.45
CA SER A 23 -8.17 -3.06 -27.35
C SER A 23 -7.18 -2.20 -26.57
N LEU A 24 -7.19 -0.88 -26.78
CA LEU A 24 -6.31 0.04 -26.05
C LEU A 24 -6.71 0.15 -24.57
N ILE A 25 -8.00 0.17 -24.27
CA ILE A 25 -8.51 0.19 -22.89
C ILE A 25 -8.01 -1.04 -22.12
N ASP A 26 -8.14 -2.24 -22.70
CA ASP A 26 -7.66 -3.47 -22.08
C ASP A 26 -6.14 -3.46 -21.90
N GLU A 27 -5.40 -2.92 -22.87
CA GLU A 27 -3.93 -2.86 -22.83
C GLU A 27 -3.47 -1.93 -21.71
N TYR A 28 -4.06 -0.74 -21.60
CA TYR A 28 -3.77 0.19 -20.53
C TYR A 28 -4.24 -0.31 -19.16
N GLN A 29 -5.39 -1.01 -19.08
CA GLN A 29 -5.84 -1.60 -17.83
C GLN A 29 -4.84 -2.65 -17.33
N ASN A 30 -4.37 -3.53 -18.22
CA ASN A 30 -3.40 -4.56 -17.88
C ASN A 30 -2.03 -3.96 -17.52
N THR A 31 -1.54 -3.02 -18.31
CA THR A 31 -0.27 -2.33 -18.07
C THR A 31 -0.33 -1.52 -16.76
N GLY A 32 -1.42 -0.81 -16.51
CA GLY A 32 -1.66 -0.08 -15.28
C GLY A 32 -1.70 -1.00 -14.06
N ARG A 33 -2.40 -2.14 -14.14
CA ARG A 33 -2.45 -3.14 -13.05
C ARG A 33 -1.06 -3.73 -12.78
N PHE A 34 -0.29 -4.02 -13.82
CA PHE A 34 1.09 -4.48 -13.68
C PHE A 34 1.93 -3.43 -12.94
N LEU A 35 2.01 -2.22 -13.48
CA LEU A 35 2.84 -1.15 -12.92
C LEU A 35 2.49 -0.86 -11.46
N TYR A 36 1.20 -0.75 -11.14
CA TYR A 36 0.75 -0.43 -9.79
C TYR A 36 1.11 -1.50 -8.77
N LYS A 37 0.99 -2.78 -9.16
CA LYS A 37 1.36 -3.89 -8.28
C LYS A 37 2.86 -3.81 -7.95
N TYR A 38 3.71 -3.68 -8.97
CA TYR A 38 5.16 -3.72 -8.78
C TYR A 38 5.70 -2.44 -8.15
N ALA A 39 5.14 -1.27 -8.47
CA ALA A 39 5.50 -0.02 -7.80
C ALA A 39 5.18 -0.07 -6.30
N GLY A 40 4.02 -0.64 -5.95
CA GLY A 40 3.63 -0.83 -4.55
C GLY A 40 4.56 -1.76 -3.80
N SER A 41 4.76 -2.98 -4.33
CA SER A 41 5.67 -3.95 -3.72
C SER A 41 7.11 -3.43 -3.63
N PHE A 42 7.60 -2.75 -4.67
CA PHE A 42 8.94 -2.16 -4.66
C PHE A 42 9.13 -1.17 -3.51
N LEU A 43 8.20 -0.22 -3.32
CA LEU A 43 8.34 0.77 -2.27
C LEU A 43 8.20 0.16 -0.87
N GLU A 44 7.28 -0.79 -0.69
CA GLU A 44 7.10 -1.52 0.56
C GLU A 44 8.36 -2.32 0.93
N GLU A 45 8.97 -3.02 -0.03
CA GLU A 45 10.22 -3.76 0.16
C GLU A 45 11.41 -2.85 0.45
N ALA A 46 11.55 -1.74 -0.29
CA ALA A 46 12.62 -0.77 -0.05
C ALA A 46 12.53 -0.15 1.35
N ALA A 47 11.33 0.21 1.80
CA ALA A 47 11.10 0.72 3.14
C ALA A 47 11.37 -0.34 4.23
N SER A 48 10.95 -1.59 4.02
CA SER A 48 11.31 -2.71 4.90
C SER A 48 12.82 -2.91 5.01
N LEU A 49 13.57 -2.73 3.92
CA LEU A 49 15.04 -2.81 3.93
C LEU A 49 15.67 -1.68 4.76
N CYS A 50 15.18 -0.44 4.66
CA CYS A 50 15.64 0.65 5.52
C CYS A 50 15.47 0.30 7.00
N LEU A 51 14.29 -0.21 7.39
CA LEU A 51 14.02 -0.64 8.76
C LEU A 51 14.92 -1.81 9.19
N PHE A 52 15.14 -2.78 8.31
CA PHE A 52 16.03 -3.92 8.57
C PHE A 52 17.47 -3.49 8.83
N PHE A 53 18.03 -2.58 8.03
CA PHE A 53 19.40 -2.11 8.23
C PHE A 53 19.56 -1.27 9.51
N ALA A 54 18.49 -0.65 9.98
CA ALA A 54 18.49 0.06 11.26
C ALA A 54 18.32 -0.88 12.47
N ASN A 55 17.53 -1.94 12.32
CA ASN A 55 17.39 -2.99 13.33
C ASN A 55 17.24 -4.38 12.70
N SER A 56 18.35 -5.11 12.59
CA SER A 56 18.37 -6.45 11.98
C SER A 56 17.70 -7.54 12.81
N LYS A 57 17.26 -7.24 14.04
CA LYS A 57 16.45 -8.16 14.86
C LYS A 57 14.96 -8.11 14.53
N GLY A 58 14.51 -7.05 13.85
CA GLY A 58 13.15 -6.95 13.35
C GLY A 58 12.97 -7.70 12.03
N GLY A 59 11.74 -7.74 11.55
CA GLY A 59 11.46 -8.35 10.25
C GLY A 59 9.98 -8.56 9.98
N LYS A 60 9.71 -9.08 8.78
CA LYS A 60 8.37 -9.43 8.33
C LYS A 60 7.83 -10.62 9.12
N THR A 61 6.58 -10.54 9.58
CA THR A 61 5.93 -11.63 10.32
C THR A 61 4.41 -11.60 10.11
N THR A 62 3.70 -12.55 10.71
CA THR A 62 2.24 -12.65 10.67
C THR A 62 1.68 -12.93 12.06
N VAL A 63 0.48 -12.42 12.33
CA VAL A 63 -0.31 -12.79 13.52
C VAL A 63 -1.56 -13.56 13.11
N GLU A 64 -2.01 -14.50 13.94
CA GLU A 64 -3.25 -15.24 13.72
C GLU A 64 -4.47 -14.33 13.92
N ASN A 65 -5.50 -14.48 13.10
CA ASN A 65 -6.72 -13.70 13.26
C ASN A 65 -7.57 -14.28 14.40
N THR A 66 -7.62 -13.57 15.53
CA THR A 66 -8.40 -13.95 16.71
C THR A 66 -9.83 -13.41 16.70
N GLU A 67 -10.18 -12.52 15.76
CA GLU A 67 -11.45 -11.80 15.70
C GLU A 67 -12.40 -12.35 14.60
N GLY A 68 -11.92 -13.24 13.72
CA GLY A 68 -12.72 -13.76 12.62
C GLY A 68 -12.10 -14.95 11.88
N LYS A 69 -12.80 -15.46 10.87
CA LYS A 69 -12.36 -16.64 10.09
C LYS A 69 -11.54 -16.30 8.85
N LYS A 70 -11.64 -15.07 8.34
CA LYS A 70 -10.96 -14.59 7.13
C LYS A 70 -10.56 -13.11 7.29
N PRO A 71 -9.34 -12.71 6.91
CA PRO A 71 -8.21 -13.60 6.55
C PRO A 71 -7.79 -14.47 7.75
N LYS A 72 -7.05 -15.56 7.52
CA LYS A 72 -6.57 -16.43 8.62
C LYS A 72 -5.50 -15.75 9.46
N THR A 73 -4.63 -14.98 8.80
CA THR A 73 -3.56 -14.23 9.43
C THR A 73 -3.56 -12.79 8.92
N PHE A 74 -2.95 -11.90 9.69
CA PHE A 74 -2.61 -10.55 9.27
C PHE A 74 -1.10 -10.40 9.17
N GLU A 75 -0.66 -9.80 8.07
CA GLU A 75 0.75 -9.52 7.84
C GLU A 75 1.20 -8.24 8.57
N ILE A 76 2.42 -8.30 9.09
CA ILE A 76 3.20 -7.18 9.62
C ILE A 76 4.43 -7.06 8.73
N TYR A 77 4.57 -5.93 8.03
CA TYR A 77 5.69 -5.72 7.09
C TYR A 77 7.02 -5.65 7.84
N PHE A 78 7.01 -5.08 9.04
CA PHE A 78 8.18 -5.05 9.91
C PHE A 78 7.78 -4.97 11.39
N LEU A 79 8.16 -5.96 12.18
CA LEU A 79 8.03 -5.95 13.63
C LEU A 79 9.32 -5.40 14.26
N ASN A 80 9.24 -4.20 14.84
CA ASN A 80 10.37 -3.52 15.49
C ASN A 80 10.17 -3.48 17.01
N GLY A 81 10.58 -4.55 17.71
CA GLY A 81 10.22 -4.72 19.12
C GLY A 81 8.71 -4.92 19.26
N ASN A 82 8.02 -3.98 19.90
CA ASN A 82 6.55 -4.03 20.03
C ASN A 82 5.82 -3.32 18.88
N ASP A 83 6.53 -2.59 18.03
CA ASP A 83 5.93 -1.80 16.95
C ASP A 83 5.66 -2.69 15.73
N ALA A 84 4.38 -2.97 15.45
CA ALA A 84 3.94 -3.74 14.31
C ALA A 84 3.62 -2.81 13.14
N VAL A 85 4.61 -2.61 12.27
CA VAL A 85 4.54 -1.63 11.17
C VAL A 85 3.85 -2.23 9.95
N GLU A 86 2.83 -1.54 9.48
CA GLU A 86 2.22 -1.69 8.16
C GLU A 86 2.78 -0.64 7.20
N LEU A 87 3.36 -1.08 6.10
CA LEU A 87 3.82 -0.20 5.03
C LEU A 87 2.77 -0.18 3.91
N LYS A 88 2.51 1.02 3.37
CA LYS A 88 1.66 1.22 2.20
C LYS A 88 2.31 2.22 1.29
N TRP A 89 2.50 1.86 0.02
CA TRP A 89 2.90 2.86 -0.97
C TRP A 89 1.81 3.94 -1.13
N ARG A 90 0.55 3.52 -1.30
CA ARG A 90 -0.64 4.37 -1.31
C ARG A 90 -1.88 3.54 -0.97
N ASP A 91 -2.91 4.19 -0.44
CA ASP A 91 -4.23 3.58 -0.32
C ASP A 91 -5.27 4.48 -1.01
N ALA A 92 -5.83 3.96 -2.11
CA ALA A 92 -6.81 4.66 -2.93
C ALA A 92 -8.21 4.03 -2.81
N THR A 93 -8.42 3.17 -1.81
CA THR A 93 -9.71 2.52 -1.64
C THR A 93 -10.81 3.55 -1.36
N THR A 94 -11.96 3.32 -2.00
CA THR A 94 -13.20 4.06 -1.82
C THR A 94 -14.33 3.21 -1.22
N ASP A 95 -14.08 1.94 -0.90
CA ASP A 95 -15.08 1.03 -0.35
C ASP A 95 -15.02 0.94 1.19
N GLY A 96 -16.14 0.51 1.79
CA GLY A 96 -16.26 0.33 3.24
C GLY A 96 -15.75 -1.02 3.76
N ASP A 97 -15.55 -2.03 2.90
CA ASP A 97 -15.03 -3.34 3.30
C ASP A 97 -13.61 -3.22 3.85
N HIS A 98 -12.82 -2.32 3.26
CA HIS A 98 -11.47 -2.04 3.74
C HIS A 98 -11.44 -1.44 5.15
N ILE A 99 -12.39 -0.58 5.53
CA ILE A 99 -12.46 -0.04 6.90
C ILE A 99 -12.66 -1.15 7.92
N ILE A 100 -13.59 -2.07 7.63
CA ILE A 100 -13.92 -3.18 8.53
C ILE A 100 -12.71 -4.11 8.68
N LYS A 101 -12.05 -4.48 7.57
CA LYS A 101 -10.83 -5.30 7.61
C LYS A 101 -9.72 -4.64 8.41
N GLU A 102 -9.48 -3.35 8.21
CA GLU A 102 -8.42 -2.64 8.90
C GLU A 102 -8.73 -2.51 10.40
N HIS A 103 -9.98 -2.23 10.76
CA HIS A 103 -10.42 -2.22 12.14
C HIS A 103 -10.23 -3.58 12.83
N THR A 104 -10.56 -4.69 12.16
CA THR A 104 -10.26 -6.04 12.66
C THR A 104 -8.75 -6.26 12.80
N ARG A 105 -7.96 -5.87 11.79
CA ARG A 105 -6.51 -6.01 11.81
C ARG A 105 -5.88 -5.33 13.02
N VAL A 106 -6.20 -4.06 13.27
CA VAL A 106 -5.56 -3.32 14.39
C VAL A 106 -5.91 -3.91 15.75
N LYS A 107 -7.16 -4.41 15.91
CA LYS A 107 -7.57 -5.10 17.14
C LYS A 107 -6.81 -6.39 17.36
N VAL A 108 -6.65 -7.21 16.31
CA VAL A 108 -5.87 -8.45 16.39
C VAL A 108 -4.42 -8.16 16.75
N ILE A 109 -3.80 -7.17 16.11
CA ILE A 109 -2.41 -6.76 16.39
C ILE A 109 -2.26 -6.32 17.85
N LYS A 110 -3.18 -5.47 18.34
CA LYS A 110 -3.22 -5.05 19.75
C LYS A 110 -3.44 -6.22 20.70
N GLY A 111 -4.32 -7.16 20.36
CA GLY A 111 -4.60 -8.37 21.14
C GLY A 111 -3.38 -9.30 21.27
N HIS A 112 -2.46 -9.28 20.30
CA HIS A 112 -1.16 -9.97 20.38
C HIS A 112 -0.11 -9.19 21.19
N GLY A 113 -0.47 -8.06 21.79
CA GLY A 113 0.43 -7.23 22.61
C GLY A 113 1.31 -6.27 21.81
N TYR A 114 1.09 -6.15 20.50
CA TYR A 114 1.84 -5.23 19.64
C TYR A 114 1.13 -3.88 19.50
N LYS A 115 1.91 -2.83 19.24
CA LYS A 115 1.41 -1.51 18.88
C LYS A 115 1.24 -1.45 17.36
N PRO A 116 0.00 -1.33 16.83
CA PRO A 116 -0.20 -1.20 15.40
C PRO A 116 0.28 0.18 14.93
N ILE A 117 1.13 0.21 13.91
CA ILE A 117 1.61 1.44 13.27
C ILE A 117 1.36 1.34 11.77
N ARG A 118 0.76 2.36 11.17
CA ARG A 118 0.58 2.46 9.72
C ARG A 118 1.41 3.60 9.14
N VAL A 119 2.10 3.31 8.05
CA VAL A 119 2.98 4.23 7.34
C VAL A 119 2.58 4.22 5.87
N MET A 120 1.90 5.28 5.41
CA MET A 120 1.40 5.40 4.04
C MET A 120 2.09 6.55 3.29
N PHE A 121 2.93 6.22 2.32
CA PHE A 121 3.85 7.18 1.69
C PHE A 121 3.16 8.22 0.79
N TYR A 122 2.14 7.82 0.03
CA TYR A 122 1.40 8.73 -0.85
C TYR A 122 -0.07 8.81 -0.43
N TYR A 123 -0.50 10.02 -0.05
CA TYR A 123 -1.88 10.28 0.35
C TYR A 123 -2.82 10.30 -0.85
N PRO A 124 -4.05 9.74 -0.74
CA PRO A 124 -5.01 9.81 -1.83
C PRO A 124 -5.50 11.23 -2.09
N GLN A 125 -5.90 11.49 -3.34
CA GLN A 125 -6.44 12.78 -3.77
C GLN A 125 -7.98 12.79 -3.87
N ARG A 126 -8.61 11.62 -3.98
CA ARG A 126 -10.07 11.52 -4.12
C ARG A 126 -10.72 11.75 -2.76
N GLU A 127 -11.72 12.64 -2.71
CA GLU A 127 -12.43 13.02 -1.48
C GLU A 127 -12.92 11.81 -0.67
N GLN A 128 -13.51 10.81 -1.32
CA GLN A 128 -14.00 9.61 -0.64
C GLN A 128 -12.85 8.78 -0.02
N ALA A 129 -11.73 8.66 -0.72
CA ALA A 129 -10.55 7.95 -0.19
C ALA A 129 -9.92 8.72 0.97
N ILE A 130 -9.90 10.07 0.90
CA ILE A 130 -9.45 10.92 2.01
C ILE A 130 -10.28 10.67 3.28
N LYS A 131 -11.62 10.70 3.17
CA LYS A 131 -12.52 10.42 4.30
C LYS A 131 -12.26 9.04 4.92
N ILE A 132 -11.98 8.03 4.09
CA ILE A 132 -11.64 6.69 4.56
C ILE A 132 -10.33 6.71 5.35
N GLN A 133 -9.28 7.37 4.84
CA GLN A 133 -8.00 7.45 5.54
C GLN A 133 -8.11 8.21 6.87
N GLU A 134 -8.95 9.24 6.96
CA GLU A 134 -9.27 9.93 8.22
C GLU A 134 -9.94 8.98 9.23
N ILE A 135 -10.90 8.16 8.78
CA ILE A 135 -11.52 7.13 9.62
C ILE A 135 -10.47 6.12 10.08
N LEU A 136 -9.59 5.64 9.19
CA LEU A 136 -8.51 4.72 9.55
C LEU A 136 -7.57 5.34 10.59
N LYS A 137 -7.22 6.63 10.45
CA LYS A 137 -6.40 7.34 11.45
C LYS A 137 -7.06 7.31 12.84
N THR A 138 -8.37 7.52 12.94
CA THR A 138 -9.09 7.43 14.22
C THR A 138 -9.14 6.01 14.79
N ILE A 139 -9.27 4.98 13.93
CA ILE A 139 -9.22 3.57 14.31
C ILE A 139 -7.88 3.20 14.94
N TYR A 140 -6.77 3.64 14.33
CA TYR A 140 -5.42 3.39 14.87
C TYR A 140 -5.25 4.08 16.23
N SER A 141 -5.61 5.36 16.34
CA SER A 141 -5.54 6.08 17.61
C SER A 141 -6.40 5.43 18.71
N GLY A 142 -7.56 4.87 18.35
CA GLY A 142 -8.47 4.22 19.29
C GLY A 142 -7.95 2.94 19.95
N VAL A 143 -6.83 2.37 19.47
CA VAL A 143 -6.15 1.21 20.06
C VAL A 143 -4.74 1.54 20.57
N ASP A 144 -4.46 2.81 20.82
CA ASP A 144 -3.12 3.36 21.13
C ASP A 144 -2.08 3.08 20.04
N GLY A 145 -2.53 2.92 18.79
CA GLY A 145 -1.70 2.79 17.61
C GLY A 145 -1.31 4.15 17.02
N GLU A 146 -0.53 4.10 15.94
CA GLU A 146 -0.07 5.29 15.23
C GLU A 146 -0.37 5.21 13.73
N TYR A 147 -0.62 6.36 13.12
CA TYR A 147 -0.92 6.46 11.70
C TYR A 147 -0.18 7.67 11.12
N TYR A 148 0.72 7.39 10.18
CA TYR A 148 1.55 8.36 9.47
C TYR A 148 1.24 8.30 7.97
N ALA A 149 1.07 9.48 7.37
CA ALA A 149 0.70 9.61 5.97
C ALA A 149 1.45 10.74 5.26
N GLY A 150 1.73 10.56 3.98
CA GLY A 150 2.41 11.58 3.17
C GLY A 150 3.80 11.88 3.75
N ASP A 151 4.13 13.16 3.93
CA ASP A 151 5.42 13.57 4.49
C ASP A 151 5.65 13.05 5.92
N GLU A 152 4.60 12.84 6.72
CA GLU A 152 4.74 12.21 8.04
C GLU A 152 5.25 10.77 7.94
N ALA A 153 4.83 10.03 6.89
CA ALA A 153 5.27 8.66 6.66
C ALA A 153 6.74 8.61 6.23
N TRP A 154 7.16 9.52 5.35
CA TRP A 154 8.57 9.66 4.96
C TRP A 154 9.44 10.04 6.17
N ASN A 155 9.01 11.03 6.96
CA ASN A 155 9.71 11.46 8.17
C ASN A 155 9.79 10.35 9.23
N TYR A 156 8.72 9.56 9.41
CA TYR A 156 8.72 8.39 10.28
C TYR A 156 9.82 7.42 9.86
N LEU A 157 9.88 7.05 8.58
CA LEU A 157 10.88 6.10 8.08
C LEU A 157 12.30 6.63 8.30
N THR A 158 12.57 7.89 7.94
CA THR A 158 13.89 8.51 8.13
C THR A 158 14.27 8.56 9.61
N LYS A 159 13.33 8.93 10.49
CA LYS A 159 13.58 9.01 11.94
C LYS A 159 13.88 7.64 12.56
N ILE A 160 13.13 6.61 12.19
CA ILE A 160 13.25 5.27 12.78
C ILE A 160 14.44 4.51 12.17
N SER A 161 14.71 4.70 10.88
CA SER A 161 15.74 3.95 10.18
C SER A 161 17.08 4.66 10.04
N GLY A 162 17.10 5.99 10.09
CA GLY A 162 18.26 6.80 9.74
C GLY A 162 18.49 6.98 8.24
N TYR A 163 17.67 6.37 7.38
CA TYR A 163 17.80 6.44 5.92
C TYR A 163 16.71 7.31 5.29
N ASP A 164 17.10 8.31 4.50
CA ASP A 164 16.16 9.10 3.71
C ASP A 164 15.84 8.39 2.39
N LEU A 165 14.87 7.48 2.43
CA LEU A 165 14.45 6.73 1.26
C LEU A 165 13.86 7.65 0.17
N LYS A 166 13.19 8.76 0.54
CA LYS A 166 12.61 9.69 -0.43
C LYS A 166 13.70 10.34 -1.26
N LEU A 167 14.79 10.78 -0.62
CA LEU A 167 15.95 11.34 -1.29
C LEU A 167 16.63 10.30 -2.20
N ILE A 168 16.88 9.09 -1.70
CA ILE A 168 17.50 8.00 -2.48
C ILE A 168 16.69 7.73 -3.76
N LEU A 169 15.37 7.60 -3.65
CA LEU A 169 14.49 7.37 -4.80
C LEU A 169 14.48 8.54 -5.78
N THR A 170 14.54 9.77 -5.26
CA THR A 170 14.59 11.00 -6.06
C THR A 170 15.89 11.06 -6.88
N GLU A 171 17.04 10.79 -6.26
CA GLU A 171 18.32 10.75 -6.97
C GLU A 171 18.35 9.65 -8.05
N ILE A 172 17.76 8.47 -7.78
CA ILE A 172 17.66 7.40 -8.76
C ILE A 172 16.80 7.84 -9.96
N ALA A 173 15.68 8.52 -9.70
CA ALA A 173 14.80 9.03 -10.75
C ALA A 173 15.51 10.08 -11.60
N GLU A 174 16.14 11.08 -10.99
CA GLU A 174 16.86 12.15 -11.68
C GLU A 174 18.01 11.62 -12.55
N ARG A 175 18.77 10.63 -12.05
CA ARG A 175 19.83 9.99 -12.85
C ARG A 175 19.28 9.31 -14.10
N ARG A 176 18.15 8.60 -13.98
CA ARG A 176 17.50 7.94 -15.13
C ARG A 176 16.94 8.93 -16.14
N ASP A 177 16.37 10.03 -15.69
CA ASP A 177 15.84 11.06 -16.59
C ASP A 177 16.97 11.73 -17.37
N ASN A 178 18.13 11.94 -16.76
CA ASN A 178 19.31 12.49 -17.42
C ASN A 178 19.99 11.51 -18.39
N GLU A 179 19.91 10.20 -18.18
CA GLU A 179 20.44 9.19 -19.11
C GLU A 179 19.60 9.05 -20.40
N ASN A 180 18.32 9.45 -20.33
CA ASN A 180 17.38 9.33 -21.45
C ASN A 180 17.19 10.64 -22.25
N ASN A 181 17.85 11.73 -21.82
CA ASN A 181 17.90 13.03 -22.50
C ASN A 181 19.25 13.23 -23.21
#